data_AF-A0A6A1VQG6-F1
#
_entry.id   AF-A0A6A1VQG6-F1
#
_cell.length_a   1.000
_cell.length_b   1.000
_cell.length_c   1.000
_cell.angle_alpha   90.00
_cell.angle_beta   90.00
_cell.angle_gamma   90.00
#
_symmetry.space_group_name_H-M   'P 1'
#
loop_
_entity.id
_entity.type
_entity.pdbx_description
1 polymer ?
#
loop_
_entity_poly.entity_id
_entity_poly.type
_entity_poly.pdbx_seq_one_letter_code
_entity_poly.pdbx_strand_id
1 'polypeptide(L)'
;MSIPCFPKRSVLWIFPKAIGPMDLPKSCYPEECYSWLREKALHTIMEHIHYEDENTRYLCIGPVNKVLNMLCCWAEDPNSEKFKLHLPRIFDYLWIAEDGMKMQGYNGSQLWDTAFAVQAIISTNIAEEYAPTLRKAHEYIKDSQVLADCPGDLNFWYRHISKGAWPFSTADHGWPISDCTAEGLKAVLLLSQIPSEAVGKSLDVKRLYDAVNVILSLQVNIRSVRSSGVGI
;
A
#
# COMPACT_ATOMS: atom_id res chain seq x y z
N MET A 1 37.62 -2.46 -2.58
CA MET A 1 37.07 -2.51 -3.95
C MET A 1 36.19 -1.28 -4.12
N SER A 2 36.70 -0.28 -4.83
CA SER A 2 36.16 1.07 -4.85
C SER A 2 35.09 1.17 -5.95
N ILE A 3 33.85 1.51 -5.57
CA ILE A 3 32.76 1.72 -6.53
C ILE A 3 32.95 3.09 -7.19
N PRO A 4 32.93 3.21 -8.52
CA PRO A 4 33.21 4.49 -9.18
C PRO A 4 32.10 5.51 -8.89
N CYS A 5 32.51 6.71 -8.48
CA CYS A 5 31.65 7.88 -8.26
C CYS A 5 31.19 8.41 -9.62
N PHE A 6 29.88 8.39 -9.88
CA PHE A 6 29.30 8.88 -11.14
C PHE A 6 29.06 10.41 -11.08
N PRO A 7 29.29 11.15 -12.18
CA PRO A 7 29.07 12.60 -12.21
C PRO A 7 27.59 12.95 -12.04
N LYS A 8 27.30 14.01 -11.27
CA LYS A 8 25.99 14.60 -10.96
C LYS A 8 25.23 15.17 -12.19
N ARG A 9 25.08 14.41 -13.28
CA ARG A 9 24.22 14.79 -14.40
C ARG A 9 23.09 13.78 -14.55
N SER A 10 22.00 14.18 -13.90
CA SER A 10 20.61 13.89 -14.24
C SER A 10 20.12 12.44 -14.12
N VAL A 11 19.03 12.30 -13.35
CA VAL A 11 18.04 11.20 -13.34
C VAL A 11 17.67 10.70 -14.74
N LEU A 12 17.89 11.50 -15.79
CA LEU A 12 17.61 11.23 -17.21
C LEU A 12 18.21 9.95 -17.80
N TRP A 13 19.17 9.28 -17.15
CA TRP A 13 19.89 8.15 -17.77
C TRP A 13 19.78 6.81 -17.03
N ILE A 14 19.00 6.72 -15.95
CA ILE A 14 19.04 5.51 -15.11
C ILE A 14 18.26 4.34 -15.71
N PHE A 15 17.17 4.60 -16.42
CA PHE A 15 16.45 3.54 -17.15
C PHE A 15 17.23 2.97 -18.36
N PRO A 16 17.91 3.77 -19.20
CA PRO A 16 18.69 3.22 -20.31
C PRO A 16 20.02 2.57 -19.91
N LYS A 17 20.65 2.96 -18.79
CA LYS A 17 22.00 2.47 -18.42
C LYS A 17 22.00 1.24 -17.52
N ALA A 18 20.95 1.00 -16.73
CA ALA A 18 20.88 -0.17 -15.84
C ALA A 18 20.40 -1.45 -16.55
N ILE A 19 19.67 -1.33 -17.67
CA ILE A 19 18.96 -2.44 -18.32
C ILE A 19 19.58 -2.78 -19.71
N GLY A 20 20.68 -2.12 -20.08
CA GLY A 20 21.19 -2.14 -21.45
C GLY A 20 20.27 -1.38 -22.41
N PRO A 21 20.68 -1.14 -23.67
CA PRO A 21 19.81 -0.53 -24.66
C PRO A 21 18.65 -1.50 -24.94
N MET A 22 17.52 -1.28 -24.27
CA MET A 22 16.26 -1.81 -24.72
C MET A 22 15.94 -1.03 -25.99
N ASP A 23 15.96 -1.70 -27.14
CA ASP A 23 15.53 -1.16 -28.44
C ASP A 23 14.03 -0.85 -28.35
N LEU A 24 13.69 0.21 -27.62
CA LEU A 24 12.39 0.82 -27.66
C LEU A 24 12.24 1.39 -29.08
N PRO A 25 11.16 1.06 -29.81
CA PRO A 25 10.94 1.63 -31.13
C PRO A 25 11.06 3.15 -31.01
N LYS A 26 11.96 3.75 -31.82
CA LYS A 26 12.15 5.21 -31.87
C LYS A 26 10.77 5.85 -31.89
N SER A 27 10.41 6.49 -30.79
CA SER A 27 9.07 7.06 -30.66
C SER A 27 8.87 8.08 -31.78
N CYS A 28 7.66 8.19 -32.32
CA CYS A 28 7.30 9.19 -33.33
C CYS A 28 7.39 10.65 -32.83
N TYR A 29 7.90 10.88 -31.61
CA TYR A 29 8.09 12.21 -31.04
C TYR A 29 9.55 12.66 -31.22
N PRO A 30 9.81 13.84 -31.82
CA PRO A 30 11.15 14.38 -31.93
C PRO A 30 11.75 14.59 -30.53
N GLU A 31 12.92 14.01 -30.26
CA GLU A 31 13.60 14.10 -28.94
C GLU A 31 13.85 15.55 -28.48
N GLU A 32 13.91 16.48 -29.44
CA GLU A 32 14.26 17.89 -29.22
C GLU A 32 13.05 18.78 -28.91
N CYS A 33 11.80 18.33 -29.12
CA CYS A 33 10.69 19.27 -29.25
C CYS A 33 10.06 19.81 -27.94
N TYR A 34 10.29 19.23 -26.75
CA TYR A 34 9.69 19.76 -25.51
C TYR A 34 10.53 19.49 -24.24
N SER A 35 11.81 19.87 -24.22
CA SER A 35 12.70 19.68 -23.07
C SER A 35 12.14 20.27 -21.76
N TRP A 36 11.55 21.46 -21.81
CA TRP A 36 10.94 22.13 -20.65
C TRP A 36 9.72 21.37 -20.09
N LEU A 37 8.91 20.75 -20.97
CA LEU A 37 7.74 19.99 -20.56
C LEU A 37 8.18 18.68 -19.90
N ARG A 38 9.21 18.03 -20.45
CA ARG A 38 9.82 16.85 -19.86
C ARG A 38 10.39 17.16 -18.47
N GLU A 39 11.11 18.27 -18.32
CA GLU A 39 11.67 18.68 -17.03
C GLU A 39 10.58 18.95 -15.99
N LYS A 40 9.52 19.66 -16.39
CA LYS A 40 8.34 19.88 -15.53
C LYS A 40 7.66 18.56 -15.14
N ALA A 41 7.47 17.65 -16.09
CA ALA A 41 6.88 16.34 -15.83
C ALA A 41 7.73 15.50 -14.87
N LEU A 42 9.05 15.48 -15.04
CA LEU A 42 9.96 14.76 -14.15
C LEU A 42 9.93 15.32 -12.72
N HIS A 43 9.85 16.64 -12.58
CA HIS A 43 9.70 17.28 -11.27
C HIS A 43 8.40 16.85 -10.58
N THR A 44 7.27 16.94 -11.28
CA THR A 44 5.96 16.51 -10.76
C THR A 44 5.96 15.01 -10.40
N ILE A 45 6.56 14.15 -11.21
CA ILE A 45 6.67 12.72 -10.89
C ILE A 45 7.45 12.51 -9.58
N MET A 46 8.57 13.20 -9.39
CA MET A 46 9.35 13.08 -8.16
C MET A 46 8.57 13.59 -6.94
N GLU A 47 7.78 14.66 -7.07
CA GLU A 47 6.89 15.13 -5.99
C GLU A 47 5.89 14.05 -5.57
N HIS A 48 5.24 13.39 -6.53
CA HIS A 48 4.30 12.29 -6.24
C HIS A 48 4.99 11.04 -5.68
N ILE A 49 6.21 10.71 -6.13
CA ILE A 49 7.02 9.62 -5.57
C ILE A 49 7.33 9.89 -4.10
N HIS A 50 7.84 11.09 -3.80
CA HIS A 50 8.19 11.48 -2.44
C HIS A 50 6.97 11.46 -1.51
N TYR A 51 5.83 11.93 -2.00
CA TYR A 51 4.57 11.87 -1.25
C TYR A 51 4.12 10.43 -0.96
N GLU A 52 4.15 9.54 -1.96
CA GLU A 52 3.80 8.11 -1.76
C GLU A 52 4.75 7.42 -0.77
N ASP A 53 6.04 7.69 -0.91
CA ASP A 53 7.09 7.12 -0.07
C ASP A 53 6.90 7.53 1.39
N GLU A 54 6.69 8.82 1.67
CA GLU A 54 6.49 9.32 3.03
C GLU A 54 5.21 8.74 3.66
N ASN A 55 4.11 8.67 2.90
CA ASN A 55 2.81 8.21 3.42
C ASN A 55 2.72 6.71 3.68
N THR A 56 3.56 5.92 3.01
CA THR A 56 3.63 4.47 3.19
C THR A 56 4.84 4.05 4.01
N ARG A 57 5.57 5.01 4.63
CA ARG A 57 6.84 4.74 5.32
C ARG A 57 7.79 3.92 4.46
N TYR A 58 7.85 4.25 3.17
CA TYR A 58 8.69 3.67 2.14
C TYR A 58 8.34 2.22 1.76
N LEU A 59 7.14 1.75 2.12
CA LEU A 59 6.61 0.45 1.69
C LEU A 59 6.00 0.48 0.29
N CYS A 60 5.43 1.62 -0.11
CA CYS A 60 4.67 1.76 -1.36
C CYS A 60 3.43 0.83 -1.43
N ILE A 61 2.60 0.94 -2.47
CA ILE A 61 1.42 0.07 -2.65
C ILE A 61 1.78 -1.41 -2.88
N GLY A 62 2.92 -1.70 -3.49
CA GLY A 62 3.37 -3.06 -3.79
C GLY A 62 4.85 -3.14 -4.21
N PRO A 63 5.36 -4.35 -4.52
CA PRO A 63 6.79 -4.60 -4.71
C PRO A 63 7.37 -3.87 -5.92
N VAL A 64 6.61 -3.81 -7.02
CA VAL A 64 7.06 -3.18 -8.27
C VAL A 64 7.24 -1.68 -8.07
N ASN A 65 6.21 -0.98 -7.59
CA ASN A 65 6.31 0.45 -7.39
C ASN A 65 7.30 0.78 -6.26
N LYS A 66 7.40 -0.05 -5.20
CA LYS A 66 8.43 0.08 -4.16
C LYS A 66 9.84 0.12 -4.75
N VAL A 67 10.18 -0.81 -5.64
CA VAL A 67 11.53 -0.90 -6.21
C VAL A 67 11.79 0.25 -7.19
N LEU A 68 10.79 0.63 -7.99
CA LEU A 68 10.93 1.75 -8.93
C LEU A 68 11.06 3.11 -8.20
N ASN A 69 10.25 3.36 -7.16
CA ASN A 69 10.37 4.58 -6.35
C ASN A 69 11.73 4.65 -5.65
N MET A 70 12.18 3.54 -5.05
CA MET A 70 13.52 3.45 -4.46
C MET A 70 14.61 3.77 -5.48
N LEU A 71 14.50 3.25 -6.70
CA LEU A 71 15.45 3.54 -7.78
C LEU A 71 15.41 5.01 -8.21
N CYS A 72 14.23 5.62 -8.26
CA CYS A 72 14.07 7.06 -8.54
C CYS A 72 14.69 7.93 -7.43
N CYS A 73 14.52 7.56 -6.16
CA CYS A 73 15.16 8.26 -5.03
C CYS A 73 16.69 8.10 -5.06
N TRP A 74 17.19 6.92 -5.41
CA TRP A 74 18.62 6.71 -5.66
C TRP A 74 19.13 7.53 -6.86
N ALA A 75 18.33 7.62 -7.92
CA ALA A 75 18.64 8.39 -9.12
C ALA A 75 18.74 9.89 -8.85
N GLU A 76 17.87 10.40 -7.99
CA GLU A 76 17.85 11.81 -7.57
C GLU A 76 19.08 12.14 -6.72
N ASP A 77 19.33 11.36 -5.66
CA ASP A 77 20.54 11.43 -4.84
C ASP A 77 20.79 10.09 -4.11
N PRO A 78 21.87 9.35 -4.46
CA PRO A 78 22.24 8.10 -3.81
C PRO A 78 22.54 8.20 -2.31
N ASN A 79 22.81 9.39 -1.79
CA ASN A 79 23.11 9.62 -0.36
C ASN A 79 21.92 10.20 0.42
N SER A 80 20.78 10.42 -0.25
CA SER A 80 19.58 11.00 0.35
C SER A 80 19.03 10.14 1.49
N GLU A 81 18.40 10.80 2.46
CA GLU A 81 17.71 10.10 3.53
C GLU A 81 16.54 9.25 3.00
N LYS A 82 15.84 9.74 1.99
CA LYS A 82 14.73 9.03 1.33
C LYS A 82 15.16 7.69 0.74
N PHE A 83 16.30 7.65 0.05
CA PHE A 83 16.86 6.38 -0.43
C PHE A 83 17.24 5.44 0.72
N LYS A 84 17.85 5.97 1.79
CA LYS A 84 18.23 5.15 2.97
C LYS A 84 17.02 4.56 3.68
N LEU A 85 15.91 5.30 3.76
CA LEU A 85 14.65 4.83 4.37
C LEU A 85 13.97 3.71 3.56
N HIS A 86 14.21 3.64 2.25
CA HIS A 86 13.75 2.53 1.40
C HIS A 86 14.47 1.20 1.64
N LEU A 87 15.75 1.24 2.03
CA LEU A 87 16.60 0.05 2.17
C LEU A 87 16.07 -0.97 3.18
N PRO A 88 15.73 -0.60 4.43
CA PRO A 88 15.19 -1.56 5.40
C PRO A 88 13.85 -2.14 4.93
N ARG A 89 13.07 -1.38 4.13
CA ARG A 89 11.76 -1.79 3.62
C ARG A 89 11.80 -2.82 2.49
N ILE A 90 12.99 -3.19 2.00
CA ILE A 90 13.14 -4.30 1.06
C ILE A 90 12.75 -5.62 1.73
N PHE A 91 13.11 -5.79 3.00
CA PHE A 91 12.88 -7.04 3.73
C PHE A 91 11.40 -7.32 4.01
N ASP A 92 10.57 -6.29 4.11
CA ASP A 92 9.11 -6.42 4.24
C ASP A 92 8.48 -7.19 3.06
N TYR A 93 9.15 -7.24 1.90
CA TYR A 93 8.69 -7.98 0.73
C TYR A 93 9.43 -9.31 0.51
N LEU A 94 10.44 -9.66 1.30
CA LEU A 94 11.19 -10.90 1.10
C LEU A 94 10.67 -12.01 2.03
N TRP A 95 10.30 -13.14 1.45
CA TRP A 95 9.80 -14.31 2.17
C TRP A 95 10.67 -15.53 1.86
N ILE A 96 10.99 -16.31 2.90
CA ILE A 96 11.73 -17.58 2.77
C ILE A 96 10.73 -18.73 2.83
N ALA A 97 10.61 -19.47 1.74
CA ALA A 97 9.82 -20.69 1.63
C ALA A 97 10.73 -21.92 1.42
N GLU A 98 10.13 -23.11 1.35
CA GLU A 98 10.82 -24.38 1.12
C GLU A 98 11.63 -24.43 -0.18
N ASP A 99 11.25 -23.62 -1.17
CA ASP A 99 11.92 -23.52 -2.48
C ASP A 99 12.79 -22.26 -2.61
N GLY A 100 13.09 -21.59 -1.49
CA GLY A 100 14.01 -20.47 -1.41
C GLY A 100 13.34 -19.13 -1.10
N MET A 101 14.12 -18.05 -1.26
CA MET A 101 13.67 -16.69 -0.99
C MET A 101 12.98 -16.08 -2.21
N LYS A 102 11.81 -15.47 -2.00
CA LYS A 102 11.00 -14.83 -3.04
C LYS A 102 10.57 -13.43 -2.61
N MET A 103 10.21 -12.61 -3.61
CA MET A 103 9.55 -11.34 -3.37
C MET A 103 8.03 -11.52 -3.40
N GLN A 104 7.36 -11.06 -2.36
CA GLN A 104 5.91 -11.14 -2.16
C GLN A 104 5.17 -10.12 -3.05
N GLY A 105 3.90 -10.40 -3.39
CA GLY A 105 3.05 -9.52 -4.20
C GLY A 105 2.56 -8.24 -3.49
N TYR A 106 2.57 -8.25 -2.16
CA TYR A 106 2.41 -7.14 -1.22
C TYR A 106 3.43 -7.34 -0.10
N ASN A 107 3.54 -6.45 0.89
CA ASN A 107 4.36 -6.71 2.08
C ASN A 107 3.78 -7.79 3.04
N GLY A 108 2.93 -8.67 2.49
CA GLY A 108 2.19 -9.73 3.15
C GLY A 108 0.68 -9.63 2.89
N SER A 109 -0.08 -10.55 3.49
CA SER A 109 -1.55 -10.65 3.47
C SER A 109 -2.11 -10.69 4.88
N GLN A 110 -1.38 -10.10 5.84
CA GLN A 110 -1.55 -10.35 7.26
C GLN A 110 -2.96 -10.01 7.75
N LEU A 111 -3.49 -8.82 7.43
CA LEU A 111 -4.84 -8.47 7.82
C LEU A 111 -5.88 -9.32 7.11
N TRP A 112 -5.76 -9.47 5.79
CA TRP A 112 -6.71 -10.22 4.97
C TRP A 112 -6.91 -11.65 5.50
N ASP A 113 -5.81 -12.35 5.73
CA ASP A 113 -5.83 -13.72 6.25
C ASP A 113 -6.34 -13.77 7.69
N THR A 114 -5.98 -12.79 8.52
CA THR A 114 -6.45 -12.72 9.92
C THR A 114 -7.96 -12.50 9.98
N ALA A 115 -8.50 -11.59 9.17
CA ALA A 115 -9.93 -11.27 9.13
C ALA A 115 -10.74 -12.50 8.69
N PHE A 116 -10.28 -13.24 7.68
CA PHE A 116 -10.94 -14.47 7.26
C PHE A 116 -10.79 -15.61 8.26
N ALA A 117 -9.62 -15.77 8.88
CA ALA A 117 -9.40 -16.79 9.90
C ALA A 117 -10.35 -16.60 11.10
N VAL A 118 -10.53 -15.36 11.57
CA VAL A 118 -11.50 -15.02 12.62
C VAL A 118 -12.91 -15.43 12.20
N GLN A 119 -13.35 -15.04 11.00
CA GLN A 119 -14.68 -15.38 10.50
C GLN A 119 -14.88 -16.89 10.38
N ALA A 120 -13.87 -17.63 9.89
CA ALA A 120 -13.91 -19.07 9.76
C ALA A 120 -14.04 -19.75 11.13
N ILE A 121 -13.19 -19.41 12.11
CA ILE A 121 -13.24 -19.97 13.47
C ILE A 121 -14.63 -19.72 14.09
N ILE A 122 -15.13 -18.49 14.03
CA ILE A 122 -16.45 -18.14 14.59
C ILE A 122 -17.57 -18.94 13.91
N SER A 123 -17.50 -19.12 12.59
CA SER A 123 -18.51 -19.85 11.81
C SER A 123 -18.58 -21.36 12.12
N THR A 124 -17.52 -21.92 12.71
CA THR A 124 -17.48 -23.34 13.09
C THR A 124 -18.04 -23.62 14.50
N ASN A 125 -18.47 -22.58 15.23
CA ASN A 125 -18.95 -22.65 16.62
C ASN A 125 -17.92 -23.19 17.64
N ILE A 126 -16.62 -23.18 17.32
CA ILE A 126 -15.52 -23.57 18.24
C ILE A 126 -14.79 -22.36 18.83
N ALA A 127 -15.36 -21.17 18.75
CA ALA A 127 -14.69 -19.91 19.15
C ALA A 127 -14.18 -19.93 20.60
N GLU A 128 -14.87 -20.61 21.51
CA GLU A 128 -14.47 -20.75 22.91
C GLU A 128 -13.13 -21.50 23.06
N GLU A 129 -12.90 -22.53 22.25
CA GLU A 129 -11.65 -23.30 22.24
C GLU A 129 -10.45 -22.46 21.78
N TYR A 130 -10.71 -21.42 20.98
CA TYR A 130 -9.71 -20.53 20.39
C TYR A 130 -9.71 -19.13 21.00
N ALA A 131 -10.34 -18.91 22.15
CA ALA A 131 -10.47 -17.58 22.75
C ALA A 131 -9.14 -16.81 22.88
N PRO A 132 -8.01 -17.42 23.34
CA PRO A 132 -6.71 -16.72 23.37
C PRO A 132 -6.20 -16.30 21.98
N THR A 133 -6.44 -17.12 20.95
CA THR A 133 -6.06 -16.84 19.56
C THR A 133 -6.93 -15.71 19.00
N LEU A 134 -8.25 -15.78 19.20
CA LEU A 134 -9.19 -14.75 18.77
C LEU A 134 -8.92 -13.41 19.46
N ARG A 135 -8.48 -13.40 20.72
CA ARG A 135 -8.04 -12.17 21.41
C ARG A 135 -6.87 -11.51 20.69
N LYS A 136 -5.83 -12.27 20.35
CA LYS A 136 -4.67 -11.76 19.62
C LYS A 136 -5.05 -11.28 18.22
N ALA A 137 -5.90 -12.02 17.52
CA ALA A 137 -6.41 -11.62 16.22
C ALA A 137 -7.22 -10.31 16.32
N HIS A 138 -8.06 -10.17 17.36
CA HIS A 138 -8.81 -8.95 17.61
C HIS A 138 -7.89 -7.76 17.88
N GLU A 139 -6.86 -7.93 18.72
CA GLU A 139 -5.83 -6.90 18.95
C GLU A 139 -5.13 -6.52 17.64
N TYR A 140 -4.68 -7.49 16.86
CA TYR A 140 -4.03 -7.26 15.58
C TYR A 140 -4.91 -6.49 14.59
N ILE A 141 -6.19 -6.89 14.42
CA ILE A 141 -7.13 -6.18 13.54
C ILE A 141 -7.34 -4.75 14.03
N LYS A 142 -7.47 -4.51 15.35
CA LYS A 142 -7.60 -3.15 15.90
C LYS A 142 -6.36 -2.31 15.64
N ASP A 143 -5.17 -2.87 15.79
CA ASP A 143 -3.91 -2.15 15.57
C ASP A 143 -3.62 -1.91 14.08
N SER A 144 -4.23 -2.70 13.20
CA SER A 144 -4.06 -2.61 11.75
C SER A 144 -4.98 -1.59 11.05
N GLN A 145 -5.97 -1.03 11.75
CA GLN A 145 -6.84 -0.01 11.15
C GLN A 145 -6.07 1.30 10.95
N VAL A 146 -6.27 1.93 9.80
CA VAL A 146 -5.68 3.23 9.48
C VAL A 146 -6.35 4.31 10.32
N LEU A 147 -5.55 5.08 11.07
CA LEU A 147 -6.06 6.05 12.06
C LEU A 147 -6.17 7.49 11.54
N ALA A 148 -5.60 7.78 10.38
CA ALA A 148 -5.61 9.11 9.77
C ALA A 148 -5.58 9.01 8.23
N ASP A 149 -6.13 10.03 7.58
CA ASP A 149 -5.96 10.21 6.14
C ASP A 149 -4.52 10.61 5.81
N CYS A 150 -4.14 10.46 4.54
CA CYS A 150 -2.89 11.02 4.06
C CYS A 150 -2.89 12.55 4.22
N PRO A 151 -1.74 13.18 4.54
CA PRO A 151 -1.65 14.62 4.71
C PRO A 151 -1.90 15.36 3.38
N GLY A 152 -2.39 16.59 3.48
CA GLY A 152 -2.60 17.48 2.33
C GLY A 152 -3.92 17.26 1.59
N ASP A 153 -4.00 17.78 0.36
CA ASP A 153 -5.19 17.64 -0.50
C ASP A 153 -5.21 16.27 -1.18
N LEU A 154 -6.10 15.39 -0.72
CA LEU A 154 -6.25 14.04 -1.26
C LEU A 154 -6.56 14.03 -2.77
N ASN A 155 -7.29 15.03 -3.28
CA ASN A 155 -7.64 15.09 -4.70
C ASN A 155 -6.41 15.41 -5.55
N PHE A 156 -5.55 16.30 -5.08
CA PHE A 156 -4.29 16.64 -5.75
C PHE A 156 -3.37 15.42 -5.82
N TRP A 157 -3.29 14.65 -4.74
CA TRP A 157 -2.43 13.47 -4.65
C TRP A 157 -3.06 12.17 -5.17
N TYR A 158 -4.30 12.24 -5.68
CA TYR A 158 -5.06 11.09 -6.16
C TYR A 158 -5.22 9.98 -5.11
N ARG A 159 -5.35 10.36 -3.84
CA ARG A 159 -5.63 9.44 -2.73
C ARG A 159 -7.12 9.48 -2.40
N HIS A 160 -7.65 8.35 -1.96
CA HIS A 160 -8.98 8.28 -1.37
C HIS A 160 -8.90 8.49 0.15
N ILE A 161 -10.02 8.76 0.81
CA ILE A 161 -10.05 8.74 2.28
C ILE A 161 -9.65 7.36 2.79
N SER A 162 -8.81 7.32 3.82
CA SER A 162 -8.25 6.11 4.40
C SER A 162 -8.47 6.01 5.90
N LYS A 163 -8.83 7.09 6.60
CA LYS A 163 -9.14 7.03 8.03
C LYS A 163 -10.31 6.08 8.30
N GLY A 164 -10.05 5.07 9.11
CA GLY A 164 -10.99 4.00 9.44
C GLY A 164 -10.92 2.80 8.51
N ALA A 165 -10.19 2.88 7.40
CA ALA A 165 -9.99 1.77 6.49
C ALA A 165 -9.07 0.70 7.07
N TRP A 166 -9.11 -0.47 6.45
CA TRP A 166 -8.18 -1.54 6.68
C TRP A 166 -7.41 -1.87 5.39
N PRO A 167 -6.07 -1.97 5.45
CA PRO A 167 -5.24 -2.35 4.31
C PRO A 167 -5.23 -3.87 4.08
N PHE A 168 -4.69 -4.34 2.96
CA PHE A 168 -4.56 -5.79 2.71
C PHE A 168 -3.60 -6.47 3.71
N SER A 169 -2.51 -5.77 4.02
CA SER A 169 -1.36 -6.29 4.75
C SER A 169 -1.29 -5.73 6.17
N THR A 170 -0.62 -4.59 6.37
CA THR A 170 -0.28 -4.02 7.68
C THR A 170 -0.70 -2.54 7.78
N ALA A 171 -0.84 -2.01 9.00
CA ALA A 171 -1.12 -0.58 9.21
C ALA A 171 -0.13 0.34 8.44
N ASP A 172 1.13 -0.09 8.34
CA ASP A 172 2.18 0.67 7.68
C ASP A 172 1.97 0.80 6.17
N HIS A 173 1.28 -0.16 5.53
CA HIS A 173 0.92 -0.10 4.11
C HIS A 173 -0.08 1.02 3.83
N GLY A 174 -1.06 1.21 4.72
CA GLY A 174 -1.91 2.40 4.78
C GLY A 174 -2.83 2.65 3.57
N TRP A 175 -2.82 1.79 2.56
CA TRP A 175 -3.70 1.90 1.40
C TRP A 175 -5.10 1.37 1.74
N PRO A 176 -6.16 2.18 1.56
CA PRO A 176 -7.53 1.71 1.83
C PRO A 176 -7.98 0.76 0.73
N ILE A 177 -8.55 -0.38 1.11
CA ILE A 177 -9.09 -1.36 0.17
C ILE A 177 -10.51 -1.73 0.63
N SER A 178 -11.45 -1.72 -0.31
CA SER A 178 -12.89 -1.81 -0.02
C SER A 178 -13.27 -3.12 0.66
N ASP A 179 -12.84 -4.25 0.11
CA ASP A 179 -13.08 -5.58 0.66
C ASP A 179 -12.33 -5.80 1.97
N CYS A 180 -11.07 -5.40 2.07
CA CYS A 180 -10.28 -5.50 3.31
C CYS A 180 -10.94 -4.70 4.45
N THR A 181 -11.48 -3.53 4.13
CA THR A 181 -12.26 -2.71 5.06
C THR A 181 -13.56 -3.38 5.47
N ALA A 182 -14.28 -3.99 4.53
CA ALA A 182 -15.51 -4.72 4.82
C ALA A 182 -15.25 -5.97 5.69
N GLU A 183 -14.23 -6.77 5.37
CA GLU A 183 -13.89 -7.99 6.09
C GLU A 183 -13.28 -7.70 7.47
N GLY A 184 -12.44 -6.66 7.58
CA GLY A 184 -11.94 -6.15 8.85
C GLY A 184 -13.08 -5.67 9.77
N LEU A 185 -14.02 -4.88 9.21
CA LEU A 185 -15.20 -4.41 9.93
C LEU A 185 -16.09 -5.58 10.38
N LYS A 186 -16.35 -6.54 9.50
CA LYS A 186 -17.15 -7.72 9.81
C LYS A 186 -16.52 -8.58 10.91
N ALA A 187 -15.20 -8.80 10.84
CA ALA A 187 -14.47 -9.56 11.85
C ALA A 187 -14.57 -8.91 13.24
N VAL A 188 -14.36 -7.58 13.37
CA VAL A 188 -14.47 -6.90 14.67
C VAL A 188 -15.91 -6.90 15.21
N LEU A 189 -16.91 -6.80 14.33
CA LEU A 189 -18.32 -6.90 14.74
C LEU A 189 -18.67 -8.30 15.24
N LEU A 190 -18.18 -9.36 14.61
CA LEU A 190 -18.39 -10.74 15.09
C LEU A 190 -17.68 -10.98 16.43
N LEU A 191 -16.44 -10.53 16.55
CA LEU A 191 -15.69 -10.61 17.81
C LEU A 191 -16.38 -9.84 18.95
N SER A 192 -17.05 -8.73 18.65
CA SER A 192 -17.79 -7.95 19.65
C SER A 192 -19.00 -8.68 20.27
N GLN A 193 -19.45 -9.78 19.65
CA GLN A 193 -20.55 -10.62 20.17
C GLN A 193 -20.06 -11.68 21.17
N ILE A 194 -18.75 -11.86 21.29
CA ILE A 194 -18.12 -12.79 22.23
C ILE A 194 -17.78 -12.01 23.52
N PRO A 195 -17.88 -12.62 24.73
CA PRO A 195 -17.53 -11.95 25.98
C PRO A 195 -16.15 -11.29 25.95
N SER A 196 -16.08 -10.05 26.42
CA SER A 196 -14.85 -9.24 26.36
C SER A 196 -13.70 -9.81 27.20
N GLU A 197 -14.04 -10.61 28.21
CA GLU A 197 -13.12 -11.36 29.06
C GLU A 197 -12.38 -12.44 28.27
N ALA A 198 -12.98 -12.92 27.17
CA ALA A 198 -12.43 -13.93 26.27
C ALA A 198 -11.61 -13.31 25.14
N VAL A 199 -12.16 -12.35 24.40
CA VAL A 199 -11.54 -11.80 23.17
C VAL A 199 -11.10 -10.33 23.26
N GLY A 200 -11.13 -9.75 24.46
CA GLY A 200 -10.77 -8.36 24.70
C GLY A 200 -11.89 -7.37 24.37
N LYS A 201 -11.66 -6.10 24.70
CA LYS A 201 -12.63 -5.02 24.47
C LYS A 201 -12.85 -4.78 22.97
N SER A 202 -14.11 -4.54 22.61
CA SER A 202 -14.54 -4.11 21.28
C SER A 202 -13.90 -2.79 20.86
N LEU A 203 -13.84 -2.58 19.55
CA LEU A 203 -13.40 -1.32 18.95
C LEU A 203 -14.31 -0.15 19.37
N ASP A 204 -13.74 1.04 19.55
CA ASP A 204 -14.52 2.26 19.79
C ASP A 204 -15.51 2.51 18.64
N VAL A 205 -16.75 2.87 18.96
CA VAL A 205 -17.82 3.02 17.98
C VAL A 205 -17.50 4.08 16.91
N LYS A 206 -16.74 5.13 17.25
CA LYS A 206 -16.33 6.15 16.27
C LYS A 206 -15.41 5.55 15.20
N ARG A 207 -14.54 4.62 15.58
CA ARG A 207 -13.66 3.92 14.64
C ARG A 207 -14.45 2.97 13.72
N LEU A 208 -15.58 2.44 14.18
CA LEU A 208 -16.52 1.69 13.31
C LEU A 208 -17.20 2.62 12.30
N TYR A 209 -17.62 3.82 12.73
CA TYR A 209 -18.19 4.82 11.83
C TYR A 209 -17.20 5.32 10.79
N ASP A 210 -15.94 5.53 11.16
CA ASP A 210 -14.87 5.89 10.21
C ASP A 210 -14.74 4.81 9.11
N ALA A 211 -14.77 3.51 9.46
CA ALA A 211 -14.74 2.42 8.49
C ALA A 211 -15.96 2.39 7.55
N VAL A 212 -17.17 2.58 8.11
CA VAL A 212 -18.40 2.66 7.32
C VAL A 212 -18.36 3.85 6.37
N ASN A 213 -17.82 4.99 6.81
CA ASN A 213 -17.66 6.18 5.97
C ASN A 213 -16.76 5.91 4.76
N VAL A 214 -15.64 5.20 4.96
CA VAL A 214 -14.78 4.75 3.85
C VAL A 214 -15.57 3.88 2.87
N ILE A 215 -16.28 2.84 3.34
CA ILE A 215 -17.05 1.94 2.47
C ILE A 215 -18.10 2.71 1.66
N LEU A 216 -18.84 3.62 2.29
CA LEU A 216 -19.87 4.42 1.60
C LEU A 216 -19.28 5.39 0.58
N SER A 217 -18.11 5.96 0.87
CA SER A 217 -17.44 6.88 -0.05
C SER A 217 -16.91 6.22 -1.34
N LEU A 218 -16.78 4.89 -1.36
CA LEU A 218 -16.31 4.10 -2.50
C LEU A 218 -17.44 3.70 -3.47
N GLN A 219 -18.67 4.15 -3.24
CA GLN A 219 -19.80 3.82 -4.11
C GLN A 219 -19.63 4.40 -5.52
N VAL A 220 -19.82 3.55 -6.53
CA VAL A 220 -19.79 3.94 -7.94
C VAL A 220 -21.20 3.90 -8.54
N ASN A 221 -21.51 4.86 -9.43
CA ASN A 221 -22.78 4.85 -10.16
C ASN A 221 -22.71 3.91 -11.36
N ILE A 222 -23.12 2.66 -11.15
CA ILE A 222 -23.10 1.58 -12.17
C ILE A 222 -24.00 1.90 -13.37
N ARG A 223 -25.07 2.69 -13.19
CA ARG A 223 -25.96 3.08 -14.30
C ARG A 223 -25.26 4.04 -15.28
N SER A 224 -24.37 4.89 -14.78
CA SER A 224 -23.55 5.80 -15.61
C SER A 224 -22.47 5.05 -16.41
N VAL A 225 -21.83 4.05 -15.80
CA VAL A 225 -20.76 3.24 -16.44
C VAL A 225 -21.29 2.40 -17.60
N ARG A 226 -22.51 1.85 -17.48
CA ARG A 226 -23.14 1.10 -18.59
C ARG A 226 -23.52 1.99 -19.77
N SER A 227 -23.84 3.27 -19.53
CA SER A 227 -24.11 4.23 -20.62
C SER A 227 -22.86 4.77 -21.32
N SER A 228 -21.67 4.64 -20.72
CA SER A 228 -20.40 5.10 -21.32
C SER A 228 -19.68 4.04 -22.16
N GLY A 229 -20.26 2.85 -22.35
CA GLY A 229 -19.78 1.84 -23.30
C GLY A 229 -18.48 1.12 -22.90
N VAL A 230 -17.94 1.36 -21.70
CA VAL A 230 -16.77 0.63 -21.19
C VAL A 230 -17.30 -0.62 -20.47
N GLY A 231 -17.27 -1.75 -21.18
CA GLY A 231 -17.62 -3.06 -20.64
C GLY A 231 -16.60 -3.54 -19.61
N ILE A 232 -17.10 -4.20 -18.56
CA ILE A 232 -16.31 -5.04 -17.64
C ILE A 232 -16.02 -6.37 -18.34
#